data_AF-A0A831KWD3-F1
#
_entry.id   AF-A0A831KWD3-F1
#
_cell.length_a   1.000
_cell.length_b   1.000
_cell.length_c   1.000
_cell.angle_alpha   90.00
_cell.angle_beta   90.00
_cell.angle_gamma   90.00
#
_symmetry.space_group_name_H-M   'P 1'
#
loop_
_entity.id
_entity.type
_entity.pdbx_description
1 polymer ?
#
loop_
_entity_poly.entity_id
_entity_poly.type
_entity_poly.pdbx_seq_one_letter_code
_entity_poly.pdbx_strand_id
1 'polypeptide(L)'
;MLPEEVVESAYSRALTGGAHRTGYRDLEDFGSRIVGLVRDAARRRFVYAYWPEFDRLAHLHGVGSAPVRAHFETLDDAFGRLLERLRGTDTLVVAVADHGFVDIGPQEIVHLEDHPALAECLTLPLCGEPRAAYCYVRPGAVRRFERYVTERLDAQCELHPAAALIEDGWFGLGEPAPRLWERVGDYVLLMKGRWVITDRLPGEPAFRQIGVHGGVSEEELHVPLIVAHC
;
A
#
# COMPACT_ATOMS: atom_id res chain seq x y z
N MET A 1 -17.60 0.12 3.70
CA MET A 1 -17.59 1.51 4.20
C MET A 1 -16.27 2.13 3.81
N LEU A 2 -16.33 3.33 3.24
CA LEU A 2 -15.19 4.07 2.70
C LEU A 2 -15.41 5.56 3.01
N PRO A 3 -14.36 6.41 3.00
CA PRO A 3 -14.55 7.85 3.13
C PRO A 3 -15.53 8.38 2.08
N GLU A 4 -16.36 9.34 2.46
CA GLU A 4 -17.42 9.90 1.61
C GLU A 4 -16.88 10.45 0.27
N GLU A 5 -15.63 10.94 0.25
CA GLU A 5 -14.99 11.51 -0.93
C GLU A 5 -14.66 10.46 -2.00
N VAL A 6 -14.45 9.21 -1.59
CA VAL A 6 -13.98 8.13 -2.49
C VAL A 6 -14.95 6.96 -2.60
N VAL A 7 -16.01 6.93 -1.79
CA VAL A 7 -16.95 5.80 -1.72
C VAL A 7 -17.58 5.48 -3.08
N GLU A 8 -17.81 6.49 -3.92
CA GLU A 8 -18.38 6.35 -5.26
C GLU A 8 -17.33 6.50 -6.39
N SER A 9 -16.03 6.38 -6.08
CA SER A 9 -14.98 6.37 -7.11
C SER A 9 -15.09 5.15 -8.04
N ALA A 10 -14.49 5.23 -9.23
CA ALA A 10 -14.44 4.10 -10.16
C ALA A 10 -13.77 2.87 -9.53
N TYR A 11 -12.72 3.08 -8.73
CA TYR A 11 -12.00 2.02 -8.02
C TYR A 11 -12.88 1.36 -6.94
N SER A 12 -13.58 2.17 -6.14
CA SER A 12 -14.48 1.67 -5.09
C SER A 12 -15.62 0.84 -5.68
N ARG A 13 -16.19 1.27 -6.81
CA ARG A 13 -17.24 0.51 -7.52
C ARG A 13 -16.70 -0.81 -8.08
N ALA A 14 -15.50 -0.79 -8.66
CA ALA A 14 -14.85 -1.99 -9.17
C ALA A 14 -14.55 -3.00 -8.05
N LEU A 15 -14.00 -2.52 -6.92
CA LEU A 15 -13.63 -3.36 -5.77
C LEU A 15 -14.85 -3.99 -5.08
N THR A 16 -15.93 -3.23 -4.94
CA THR A 16 -17.10 -3.65 -4.15
C THR A 16 -18.19 -4.34 -4.96
N GLY A 17 -18.14 -4.25 -6.29
CA GLY A 17 -19.16 -4.80 -7.18
C GLY A 17 -20.59 -4.38 -6.80
N GLY A 18 -21.45 -5.36 -6.57
CA GLY A 18 -22.85 -5.15 -6.16
C GLY A 18 -23.09 -4.90 -4.67
N ALA A 19 -22.03 -4.81 -3.85
CA ALA A 19 -22.19 -4.55 -2.43
C ALA A 19 -22.75 -3.15 -2.16
N HIS A 20 -23.52 -3.01 -1.08
CA HIS A 20 -23.97 -1.70 -0.62
C HIS A 20 -22.77 -0.91 -0.07
N ARG A 21 -22.59 0.31 -0.56
CA ARG A 21 -21.53 1.21 -0.12
C ARG A 21 -22.11 2.29 0.78
N THR A 22 -21.39 2.59 1.85
CA THR A 22 -21.74 3.61 2.83
C THR A 22 -20.53 4.49 3.05
N GLY A 23 -20.72 5.79 2.83
CA GLY A 23 -19.74 6.84 3.11
C GLY A 23 -19.73 7.23 4.58
N TYR A 24 -18.60 7.72 5.07
CA TYR A 24 -18.48 8.36 6.37
C TYR A 24 -17.56 9.58 6.25
N ARG A 25 -17.72 10.55 7.17
CA ARG A 25 -17.00 11.84 7.12
C ARG A 25 -15.76 11.90 8.00
N ASP A 26 -15.83 11.28 9.16
CA ASP A 26 -14.79 11.33 10.19
C ASP A 26 -14.81 10.05 11.04
N LEU A 27 -13.95 9.98 12.04
CA LEU A 27 -13.77 8.78 12.86
C LEU A 27 -15.00 8.49 13.75
N GLU A 28 -15.72 9.53 14.18
CA GLU A 28 -16.91 9.37 15.01
C GLU A 28 -18.11 8.86 14.19
N ASP A 29 -18.31 9.45 13.00
CA ASP A 29 -19.30 8.98 12.03
C ASP A 29 -18.95 7.56 11.58
N PHE A 30 -17.68 7.26 11.30
CA PHE A 30 -17.21 5.91 10.98
C PHE A 30 -17.69 4.87 12.00
N GLY A 31 -17.38 5.08 13.28
CA GLY A 31 -17.81 4.18 14.35
C GLY A 31 -19.34 4.10 14.48
N SER A 32 -20.03 5.23 14.36
CA SER A 32 -21.49 5.28 14.48
C SER A 32 -22.23 4.58 13.35
N ARG A 33 -21.71 4.67 12.13
CA ARG A 33 -22.23 3.96 10.95
C ARG A 33 -22.05 2.46 11.09
N ILE A 34 -20.91 1.99 11.58
CA ILE A 34 -20.70 0.55 11.86
C ILE A 34 -21.75 0.05 12.85
N VAL A 35 -21.94 0.74 13.98
CA VAL A 35 -22.91 0.36 15.00
C VAL A 35 -24.33 0.33 14.46
N GLY A 36 -24.73 1.34 13.68
CA GLY A 36 -26.04 1.35 13.02
C GLY A 36 -26.21 0.18 12.05
N LEU A 37 -25.22 -0.08 11.19
CA LEU A 37 -25.26 -1.18 10.22
C LEU A 37 -25.37 -2.56 10.89
N VAL A 38 -24.75 -2.74 12.06
CA VAL A 38 -24.84 -3.99 12.84
C VAL A 38 -26.19 -4.10 13.54
N ARG A 39 -26.62 -3.05 14.25
CA ARG A 39 -27.84 -3.11 15.08
C ARG A 39 -29.14 -3.09 14.26
N ASP A 40 -29.15 -2.44 13.09
CA ASP A 40 -30.31 -2.39 12.18
C ASP A 40 -30.44 -3.64 11.29
N ALA A 41 -29.60 -4.65 11.53
CA ALA A 41 -29.52 -5.82 10.69
C ALA A 41 -30.65 -6.81 10.98
N ALA A 42 -31.67 -6.84 10.12
CA ALA A 42 -32.70 -7.90 10.15
C ALA A 42 -32.15 -9.31 9.81
N ARG A 43 -30.94 -9.39 9.26
CA ARG A 43 -30.22 -10.63 8.90
C ARG A 43 -28.72 -10.42 9.11
N ARG A 44 -27.94 -11.50 9.24
CA ARG A 44 -26.47 -11.45 9.32
C ARG A 44 -25.88 -10.65 8.15
N ARG A 45 -24.86 -9.83 8.43
CA ARG A 45 -24.16 -8.98 7.47
C ARG A 45 -22.66 -9.20 7.58
N PHE A 46 -21.96 -8.98 6.47
CA PHE A 46 -20.52 -8.79 6.45
C PHE A 46 -20.25 -7.31 6.16
N VAL A 47 -19.59 -6.61 7.08
CA VAL A 47 -19.27 -5.19 6.95
C VAL A 47 -17.76 -5.04 6.79
N TYR A 48 -17.33 -4.68 5.58
CA TYR A 48 -15.96 -4.24 5.34
C TYR A 48 -15.86 -2.75 5.58
N ALA A 49 -14.98 -2.30 6.48
CA ALA A 49 -14.80 -0.90 6.84
C ALA A 49 -13.30 -0.54 6.81
N TYR A 50 -12.96 0.50 6.06
CA TYR A 50 -11.59 0.95 5.81
C TYR A 50 -11.37 2.33 6.41
N TRP A 51 -10.17 2.62 6.93
CA TRP A 51 -9.80 3.93 7.50
C TRP A 51 -8.41 4.35 6.99
N PRO A 52 -8.30 5.35 6.09
CA PRO A 52 -7.04 5.70 5.41
C PRO A 52 -6.14 6.69 6.16
N GLU A 53 -6.64 7.33 7.22
CA GLU A 53 -5.99 8.55 7.74
C GLU A 53 -4.64 8.26 8.41
N PHE A 54 -4.47 7.07 8.99
CA PHE A 54 -3.19 6.67 9.59
C PHE A 54 -2.08 6.57 8.53
N ASP A 55 -2.37 5.91 7.41
CA ASP A 55 -1.50 5.81 6.24
C ASP A 55 -1.13 7.20 5.69
N ARG A 56 -2.13 8.06 5.48
CA ARG A 56 -1.93 9.44 4.99
C ARG A 56 -0.98 10.24 5.88
N LEU A 57 -1.15 10.15 7.20
CA LEU A 57 -0.31 10.86 8.16
C LEU A 57 1.10 10.26 8.24
N ALA A 58 1.23 8.94 8.16
CA ALA A 58 2.52 8.25 8.12
C ALA A 58 3.33 8.67 6.90
N HIS A 59 2.72 8.74 5.71
CA HIS A 59 3.38 9.28 4.52
C HIS A 59 3.84 10.73 4.70
N LEU A 60 3.02 11.59 5.31
CA LEU A 60 3.30 13.02 5.41
C LEU A 60 4.35 13.36 6.48
N HIS A 61 4.34 12.65 7.61
CA HIS A 61 5.12 13.02 8.79
C HIS A 61 6.15 11.98 9.23
N GLY A 62 6.05 10.77 8.69
CA GLY A 62 6.78 9.59 9.15
C GLY A 62 6.03 8.85 10.25
N VAL A 63 6.04 7.52 10.21
CA VAL A 63 5.34 6.62 11.13
C VAL A 63 5.79 6.80 12.58
N GLY A 64 7.05 7.17 12.81
CA GLY A 64 7.59 7.44 14.15
C GLY A 64 7.21 8.80 14.74
N SER A 65 6.50 9.65 13.99
CA SER A 65 6.29 11.05 14.37
C SER A 65 5.20 11.26 15.42
N ALA A 66 5.31 12.38 16.15
CA ALA A 66 4.31 12.80 17.15
C ALA A 66 2.87 12.91 16.60
N PRO A 67 2.60 13.54 15.43
CA PRO A 67 1.24 13.60 14.89
C PRO A 67 0.67 12.22 14.55
N VAL A 68 1.49 11.30 14.03
CA VAL A 68 1.04 9.93 13.73
C VAL A 68 0.71 9.17 15.00
N ARG A 69 1.55 9.31 16.04
CA ARG A 69 1.28 8.72 17.36
C ARG A 69 -0.02 9.23 17.98
N ALA A 70 -0.24 10.55 17.96
CA ALA A 70 -1.47 11.13 18.51
C ALA A 70 -2.73 10.63 17.79
N HIS A 71 -2.64 10.45 16.47
CA HIS A 71 -3.74 9.86 15.69
C HIS A 71 -3.94 8.37 16.00
N PHE A 72 -2.86 7.61 16.21
CA PHE A 72 -2.94 6.21 16.64
C PHE A 72 -3.69 6.08 17.97
N GLU A 73 -3.34 6.90 18.96
CA GLU A 73 -4.01 6.91 20.27
C GLU A 73 -5.51 7.24 20.11
N THR A 74 -5.84 8.21 19.26
CA THR A 74 -7.23 8.56 18.95
C THR A 74 -7.99 7.41 18.30
N LEU A 75 -7.34 6.68 17.39
CA LEU A 75 -7.90 5.52 16.70
C LEU A 75 -8.11 4.33 17.65
N ASP A 76 -7.16 4.05 18.53
CA ASP A 76 -7.25 2.99 19.56
C ASP A 76 -8.42 3.25 20.52
N ASP A 77 -8.52 4.48 21.02
CA ASP A 77 -9.63 4.95 21.85
C ASP A 77 -11.00 4.80 21.14
N ALA A 78 -11.06 5.15 19.85
CA ALA A 78 -12.27 5.00 19.05
C ALA A 78 -12.63 3.52 18.82
N PHE A 79 -11.63 2.67 18.61
CA PHE A 79 -11.82 1.23 18.46
C PHE A 79 -12.35 0.61 19.76
N GLY A 80 -11.80 0.97 20.92
CA GLY A 80 -12.33 0.54 22.22
C GLY A 80 -13.80 0.94 22.40
N ARG A 81 -14.15 2.19 22.11
CA ARG A 81 -15.56 2.65 22.15
C ARG A 81 -16.45 1.91 21.16
N LEU A 82 -15.96 1.56 19.97
CA LEU A 82 -16.70 0.77 19.00
C LEU A 82 -17.05 -0.61 19.57
N LEU A 83 -16.07 -1.32 20.14
CA LEU A 83 -16.28 -2.65 20.74
C LEU A 83 -17.31 -2.59 21.89
N GLU A 84 -17.21 -1.60 22.77
CA GLU A 84 -18.19 -1.39 23.84
C GLU A 84 -19.61 -1.18 23.29
N ARG A 85 -19.75 -0.37 22.23
CA ARG A 85 -21.05 -0.11 21.58
C ARG A 85 -21.61 -1.31 20.83
N LEU A 86 -20.76 -2.25 20.42
CA LEU A 86 -21.16 -3.50 19.76
C LEU A 86 -21.45 -4.64 20.74
N ARG A 87 -21.17 -4.47 22.04
CA ARG A 87 -21.43 -5.52 23.03
C ARG A 87 -22.90 -6.00 22.98
N GLY A 88 -23.06 -7.32 23.04
CA GLY A 88 -24.34 -8.03 22.99
C GLY A 88 -24.94 -8.17 21.60
N THR A 89 -24.16 -7.94 20.53
CA THR A 89 -24.68 -8.02 19.14
C THR A 89 -24.36 -9.34 18.43
N ASP A 90 -23.61 -10.25 19.07
CA ASP A 90 -23.12 -11.49 18.45
C ASP A 90 -22.26 -11.20 17.20
N THR A 91 -21.44 -10.15 17.29
CA THR A 91 -20.60 -9.67 16.18
C THR A 91 -19.16 -10.04 16.40
N LEU A 92 -18.56 -10.73 15.43
CA LEU A 92 -17.12 -10.89 15.34
C LEU A 92 -16.51 -9.66 14.66
N VAL A 93 -15.70 -8.92 15.40
CA VAL A 93 -14.92 -7.79 14.89
C VAL A 93 -13.50 -8.27 14.62
N VAL A 94 -13.03 -8.06 13.39
CA VAL A 94 -11.65 -8.33 12.97
C VAL A 94 -11.05 -7.01 12.49
N ALA A 95 -9.98 -6.57 13.16
CA ALA A 95 -9.20 -5.42 12.75
C ALA A 95 -7.81 -5.88 12.29
N VAL A 96 -7.40 -5.42 11.11
CA VAL A 96 -6.15 -5.77 10.45
C VAL A 96 -5.67 -4.57 9.63
N ALA A 97 -4.40 -4.58 9.24
CA ALA A 97 -3.86 -3.68 8.22
C ALA A 97 -3.39 -4.47 7.00
N ASP A 98 -3.24 -3.80 5.87
CA ASP A 98 -2.70 -4.33 4.62
C ASP A 98 -1.17 -4.31 4.59
N HIS A 99 -0.55 -3.31 5.21
CA HIS A 99 0.90 -3.19 5.35
C HIS A 99 1.31 -2.38 6.58
N GLY A 100 2.59 -2.48 6.92
CA GLY A 100 3.28 -1.57 7.83
C GLY A 100 4.00 -0.44 7.08
N PHE A 101 5.05 0.12 7.69
CA PHE A 101 5.73 1.32 7.22
C PHE A 101 7.20 1.34 7.62
N VAL A 102 8.01 2.00 6.80
CA VAL A 102 9.35 2.47 7.17
C VAL A 102 9.46 3.96 6.89
N ASP A 103 10.16 4.70 7.76
CA ASP A 103 10.50 6.09 7.49
C ASP A 103 11.73 6.16 6.60
N ILE A 104 11.88 7.20 5.79
CA ILE A 104 13.05 7.43 4.94
C ILE A 104 13.49 8.89 5.02
N GLY A 105 14.77 9.13 4.81
CA GLY A 105 15.39 10.43 4.69
C GLY A 105 15.88 10.72 3.26
N PRO A 106 16.32 11.97 2.99
CA PRO A 106 16.69 12.38 1.64
C PRO A 106 17.86 11.61 1.02
N GLN A 107 18.72 11.02 1.86
CA GLN A 107 19.86 10.22 1.40
C GLN A 107 19.46 8.82 0.96
N GLU A 108 18.24 8.37 1.28
CA GLU A 108 17.72 7.04 0.94
C GLU A 108 16.85 7.06 -0.33
N ILE A 109 16.90 8.15 -1.11
CA ILE A 109 16.12 8.33 -2.33
C ILE A 109 17.04 8.23 -3.56
N VAL A 110 16.78 7.24 -4.41
CA VAL A 110 17.36 7.13 -5.74
C VAL A 110 16.44 7.85 -6.72
N HIS A 111 16.91 8.95 -7.28
CA HIS A 111 16.15 9.68 -8.30
C HIS A 111 16.55 9.19 -9.70
N LEU A 112 15.62 8.58 -10.45
CA LEU A 112 15.92 8.05 -11.78
C LEU A 112 16.49 9.10 -12.75
N GLU A 113 16.15 10.39 -12.56
CA GLU A 113 16.70 11.51 -13.32
C GLU A 113 18.23 11.64 -13.21
N ASP A 114 18.83 11.19 -12.10
CA ASP A 114 20.29 11.15 -11.90
C ASP A 114 20.94 9.90 -12.56
N HIS A 115 20.13 9.01 -13.13
CA HIS A 115 20.55 7.76 -13.75
C HIS A 115 20.10 7.65 -15.22
N PRO A 116 20.51 8.57 -16.12
CA PRO A 116 20.04 8.59 -17.52
C PRO A 116 20.36 7.30 -18.28
N ALA A 117 21.51 6.66 -18.01
CA ALA A 117 21.86 5.38 -18.64
C ALA A 117 20.93 4.22 -18.23
N LEU A 118 20.33 4.28 -17.03
CA LEU A 118 19.29 3.35 -16.61
C LEU A 118 17.97 3.68 -17.30
N ALA A 119 17.56 4.95 -17.28
CA ALA A 119 16.33 5.43 -17.91
C ALA A 119 16.28 5.10 -19.42
N GLU A 120 17.39 5.26 -20.15
CA GLU A 120 17.51 4.90 -21.57
C GLU A 120 17.28 3.41 -21.86
N CYS A 121 17.45 2.54 -20.86
CA CYS A 121 17.15 1.12 -21.00
C CYS A 121 15.67 0.80 -20.90
N LEU A 122 14.85 1.71 -20.37
CA LEU A 122 13.43 1.50 -20.12
C LEU A 122 12.57 1.88 -21.33
N THR A 123 11.53 1.10 -21.58
CA THR A 123 10.51 1.33 -22.62
C THR A 123 9.42 2.28 -22.12
N LEU A 124 9.13 2.25 -20.82
CA LEU A 124 8.13 3.05 -20.11
C LEU A 124 8.74 3.61 -18.82
N PRO A 125 8.15 4.66 -18.23
CA PRO A 125 8.45 5.05 -16.85
C PRO A 125 8.36 3.88 -15.87
N LEU A 126 9.06 3.99 -14.74
CA LEU A 126 8.90 3.03 -13.65
C LEU A 126 7.43 2.99 -13.20
N CYS A 127 6.96 1.77 -12.95
CA CYS A 127 5.62 1.50 -12.42
C CYS A 127 5.74 0.79 -11.06
N GLY A 128 4.61 0.43 -10.44
CA GLY A 128 4.60 -0.18 -9.11
C GLY A 128 4.71 0.86 -8.02
N GLU A 129 5.53 0.58 -7.00
CA GLU A 129 5.69 1.45 -5.83
C GLU A 129 7.18 1.83 -5.65
N PRO A 130 7.50 2.94 -4.95
CA PRO A 130 8.89 3.36 -4.77
C PRO A 130 9.79 2.33 -4.09
N ARG A 131 9.20 1.38 -3.35
CA ARG A 131 9.88 0.26 -2.68
C ARG A 131 10.03 -0.99 -3.55
N ALA A 132 9.20 -1.12 -4.60
CA ALA A 132 9.19 -2.24 -5.54
C ALA A 132 8.86 -1.72 -6.94
N ALA A 133 9.89 -1.28 -7.67
CA ALA A 133 9.70 -0.62 -8.96
C ALA A 133 9.67 -1.64 -10.11
N TYR A 134 8.61 -1.60 -10.91
CA TYR A 134 8.43 -2.44 -12.09
C TYR A 134 9.10 -1.80 -13.30
N CYS A 135 9.96 -2.57 -13.95
CA CYS A 135 10.80 -2.13 -15.06
C CYS A 135 10.41 -2.84 -16.35
N TYR A 136 10.11 -2.05 -17.38
CA TYR A 136 9.87 -2.51 -18.74
C TYR A 136 11.13 -2.22 -19.56
N VAL A 137 11.92 -3.24 -19.86
CA VAL A 137 13.27 -3.09 -20.43
C VAL A 137 13.23 -3.27 -21.94
N ARG A 138 13.92 -2.40 -22.67
CA ARG A 138 14.01 -2.50 -24.12
C ARG A 138 14.72 -3.81 -24.51
N PRO A 139 14.25 -4.56 -25.52
CA PRO A 139 14.86 -5.84 -25.91
C PRO A 139 16.38 -5.76 -26.20
N GLY A 140 16.85 -4.65 -26.78
CA GLY A 140 18.27 -4.43 -27.07
C GLY A 140 19.10 -3.91 -25.88
N ALA A 141 18.50 -3.64 -24.73
CA ALA A 141 19.15 -3.00 -23.58
C ALA A 141 19.25 -3.90 -22.34
N VAL A 142 18.69 -5.13 -22.36
CA VAL A 142 18.64 -6.03 -21.20
C VAL A 142 19.99 -6.19 -20.48
N ARG A 143 21.04 -6.58 -21.19
CA ARG A 143 22.39 -6.74 -20.60
C ARG A 143 22.98 -5.45 -20.05
N ARG A 144 22.60 -4.29 -20.62
CA ARG A 144 23.05 -2.98 -20.16
C ARG A 144 22.31 -2.58 -18.88
N PHE A 145 21.01 -2.84 -18.84
CA PHE A 145 20.15 -2.64 -17.67
C PHE A 145 20.64 -3.48 -16.48
N GLU A 146 20.76 -4.80 -16.66
CA GLU A 146 21.24 -5.71 -15.62
C GLU A 146 22.59 -5.25 -15.05
N ARG A 147 23.57 -5.03 -15.94
CA ARG A 147 24.90 -4.57 -15.54
C ARG A 147 24.85 -3.24 -14.78
N TYR A 148 24.04 -2.29 -15.24
CA TYR A 148 23.91 -1.00 -14.58
C TYR A 148 23.40 -1.18 -13.15
N VAL A 149 22.33 -1.94 -12.96
CA VAL A 149 21.73 -2.17 -11.64
C VAL A 149 22.74 -2.88 -10.73
N THR A 150 23.39 -3.95 -11.20
CA THR A 150 24.37 -4.70 -10.40
C THR A 150 25.66 -3.94 -10.09
N GLU A 151 26.07 -2.98 -10.93
CA GLU A 151 27.30 -2.22 -10.69
C GLU A 151 27.07 -0.90 -9.96
N ARG A 152 25.89 -0.28 -10.11
CA ARG A 152 25.61 1.08 -9.64
C ARG A 152 24.56 1.16 -8.55
N LEU A 153 23.65 0.20 -8.48
CA LEU A 153 22.52 0.19 -7.55
C LEU A 153 22.47 -1.04 -6.64
N ASP A 154 23.52 -1.89 -6.66
CA ASP A 154 23.56 -3.11 -5.85
C ASP A 154 23.43 -2.86 -4.34
N ALA A 155 23.92 -1.72 -3.85
CA ALA A 155 23.74 -1.35 -2.44
C ALA A 155 22.30 -0.95 -2.11
N GLN A 156 21.52 -0.50 -3.09
CA GLN A 156 20.20 0.11 -2.91
C GLN A 156 19.06 -0.86 -3.22
N CYS A 157 19.24 -1.79 -4.17
CA CYS A 157 18.17 -2.70 -4.58
C CYS A 157 18.65 -4.10 -4.94
N GLU A 158 17.69 -5.01 -4.99
CA GLU A 158 17.82 -6.32 -5.61
C GLU A 158 17.13 -6.31 -6.96
N LEU A 159 17.79 -6.93 -7.95
CA LEU A 159 17.24 -7.08 -9.29
C LEU A 159 16.60 -8.46 -9.42
N HIS A 160 15.28 -8.49 -9.63
CA HIS A 160 14.53 -9.73 -9.80
C HIS A 160 13.87 -9.79 -11.17
N PRO A 161 14.05 -10.87 -11.96
CA PRO A 161 13.19 -11.11 -13.12
C PRO A 161 11.73 -11.21 -12.66
N ALA A 162 10.83 -10.46 -13.29
CA ALA A 162 9.41 -10.45 -12.93
C ALA A 162 8.79 -11.86 -13.00
N ALA A 163 9.25 -12.66 -13.97
CA ALA A 163 8.82 -14.04 -14.14
C ALA A 163 9.07 -14.92 -12.91
N ALA A 164 10.25 -14.78 -12.30
CA ALA A 164 10.61 -15.55 -11.12
C ALA A 164 9.69 -15.21 -9.94
N LEU A 165 9.39 -13.92 -9.71
CA LEU A 165 8.49 -13.50 -8.65
C LEU A 165 7.05 -14.01 -8.86
N ILE A 166 6.58 -14.06 -10.12
CA ILE A 166 5.27 -14.61 -10.45
C ILE A 166 5.24 -16.12 -10.19
N GLU A 167 6.25 -16.85 -10.65
CA GLU A 167 6.39 -18.30 -10.42
C GLU A 167 6.50 -18.65 -8.93
N ASP A 168 7.16 -17.80 -8.15
CA ASP A 168 7.31 -17.93 -6.70
C ASP A 168 6.05 -17.50 -5.91
N GLY A 169 4.98 -17.05 -6.59
CA GLY A 169 3.69 -16.75 -5.98
C GLY A 169 3.60 -15.41 -5.25
N TRP A 170 4.51 -14.48 -5.51
CA TRP A 170 4.54 -13.16 -4.85
C TRP A 170 3.29 -12.32 -5.14
N PHE A 171 2.64 -12.56 -6.29
CA PHE A 171 1.42 -11.86 -6.71
C PHE A 171 0.14 -12.63 -6.37
N GLY A 172 0.25 -13.66 -5.52
CA GLY A 172 -0.84 -14.52 -5.08
C GLY A 172 -0.58 -15.99 -5.40
N LEU A 173 -1.15 -16.87 -4.58
CA LEU A 173 -0.99 -18.32 -4.68
C LEU A 173 -1.94 -18.98 -5.69
N GLY A 174 -2.83 -18.20 -6.30
CA GLY A 174 -3.78 -18.68 -7.30
C GLY A 174 -3.22 -18.62 -8.73
N GLU A 175 -4.00 -19.13 -9.68
CA GLU A 175 -3.68 -19.00 -11.10
C GLU A 175 -3.49 -17.52 -11.49
N PRO A 176 -2.33 -17.14 -12.05
CA PRO A 176 -2.08 -15.77 -12.49
C PRO A 176 -3.14 -15.28 -13.47
N ALA A 177 -3.62 -14.05 -13.26
CA ALA A 177 -4.51 -13.41 -14.23
C ALA A 177 -3.79 -13.33 -15.59
N PRO A 178 -4.50 -13.52 -16.73
CA PRO A 178 -3.85 -13.58 -18.05
C PRO A 178 -2.95 -12.39 -18.38
N ARG A 179 -3.24 -11.22 -17.80
CA ARG A 179 -2.53 -9.96 -18.03
C ARG A 179 -1.56 -9.58 -16.91
N LEU A 180 -1.27 -10.46 -15.95
CA LEU A 180 -0.34 -10.16 -14.85
C LEU A 180 1.07 -9.85 -15.39
N TRP A 181 1.55 -10.69 -16.30
CA TRP A 181 2.85 -10.54 -16.96
C TRP A 181 3.02 -9.18 -17.63
N GLU A 182 1.97 -8.69 -18.31
CA GLU A 182 1.95 -7.37 -18.93
C GLU A 182 2.03 -6.21 -17.92
N ARG A 183 1.63 -6.43 -16.67
CA ARG A 183 1.54 -5.39 -15.62
C ARG A 183 2.78 -5.29 -14.74
N VAL A 184 3.50 -6.40 -14.56
CA VAL A 184 4.73 -6.43 -13.74
C VAL A 184 5.96 -6.06 -14.58
N GLY A 185 5.90 -6.28 -15.90
CA GLY A 185 7.01 -5.95 -16.81
C GLY A 185 8.07 -7.05 -16.85
N ASP A 186 9.32 -6.66 -17.08
CA ASP A 186 10.44 -7.59 -17.28
C ASP A 186 11.20 -7.86 -15.97
N TYR A 187 11.37 -6.81 -15.15
CA TYR A 187 12.11 -6.86 -13.89
C TYR A 187 11.40 -6.09 -12.79
N VAL A 188 11.63 -6.48 -11.55
CA VAL A 188 11.28 -5.74 -10.36
C VAL A 188 12.56 -5.35 -9.63
N LEU A 189 12.71 -4.07 -9.32
CA LEU A 189 13.74 -3.56 -8.42
C LEU A 189 13.16 -3.52 -7.02
N LEU A 190 13.55 -4.47 -6.18
CA LEU A 190 13.13 -4.53 -4.79
C LEU A 190 14.12 -3.74 -3.94
N MET A 191 13.68 -2.64 -3.33
CA MET A 191 14.57 -1.73 -2.63
C MET A 191 14.98 -2.29 -1.27
N LYS A 192 16.29 -2.28 -0.99
CA LYS A 192 16.88 -2.81 0.25
C LYS A 192 16.70 -1.81 1.40
N GLY A 193 16.59 -2.32 2.62
CA GLY A 193 16.56 -1.50 3.84
C GLY A 193 15.49 -0.41 3.75
N ARG A 194 15.91 0.86 3.78
CA ARG A 194 15.05 2.05 3.72
C ARG A 194 15.12 2.78 2.37
N TRP A 195 15.76 2.20 1.36
CA TRP A 195 15.89 2.86 0.06
C TRP A 195 14.54 2.93 -0.68
N VAL A 196 14.37 3.96 -1.49
CA VAL A 196 13.32 4.05 -2.50
C VAL A 196 13.90 4.49 -3.83
N ILE A 197 13.24 4.14 -4.93
CA ILE A 197 13.53 4.69 -6.25
C ILE A 197 12.31 5.46 -6.77
N THR A 198 12.55 6.66 -7.30
CA THR A 198 11.49 7.53 -7.82
C THR A 198 11.77 7.89 -9.27
N ASP A 199 10.73 7.86 -10.10
CA ASP A 199 10.74 8.35 -11.48
C ASP A 199 9.78 9.53 -11.57
N ARG A 200 10.31 10.75 -11.71
CA ARG A 200 9.52 11.99 -11.75
C ARG A 200 9.23 12.36 -13.19
N LEU A 201 7.95 12.31 -13.59
CA LEU A 201 7.55 12.71 -14.93
C LEU A 201 7.42 14.24 -15.06
N PRO A 202 7.53 14.78 -16.29
CA PRO A 202 7.37 16.22 -16.51
C PRO A 202 6.02 16.73 -15.99
N GLY A 203 6.08 17.68 -15.06
CA GLY A 203 4.90 18.30 -14.43
C GLY A 203 4.48 17.67 -13.09
N GLU A 204 5.10 16.57 -12.69
CA GLU A 204 4.85 15.97 -11.37
C GLU A 204 5.59 16.72 -10.26
N PRO A 205 4.99 16.82 -9.05
CA PRO A 205 5.68 17.37 -7.90
C PRO A 205 6.87 16.48 -7.50
N ALA A 206 7.86 17.08 -6.83
CA ALA A 206 8.93 16.31 -6.21
C ALA A 206 8.36 15.32 -5.17
N PHE A 207 8.99 14.16 -5.07
CA PHE A 207 8.69 13.19 -4.02
C PHE A 207 8.96 13.78 -2.63
N ARG A 208 8.01 13.65 -1.71
CA ARG A 208 8.04 14.28 -0.38
C ARG A 208 7.60 13.38 0.77
N GLN A 209 7.34 12.09 0.50
CA GLN A 209 6.90 11.19 1.56
C GLN A 209 8.06 10.86 2.49
N ILE A 210 7.76 10.79 3.79
CA ILE A 210 8.70 10.40 4.85
C ILE A 210 8.45 8.93 5.20
N GLY A 211 7.22 8.57 5.56
CA GLY A 211 6.83 7.17 5.65
C GLY A 211 6.58 6.59 4.27
N VAL A 212 7.04 5.37 4.03
CA VAL A 212 6.78 4.59 2.81
C VAL A 212 6.52 3.13 3.16
N HIS A 213 5.97 2.40 2.20
CA HIS A 213 5.70 0.96 2.28
C HIS A 213 5.80 0.34 0.88
N GLY A 214 5.59 -0.98 0.78
CA GLY A 214 5.64 -1.73 -0.47
C GLY A 214 6.88 -2.61 -0.62
N GLY A 215 7.81 -2.56 0.34
CA GLY A 215 8.95 -3.45 0.43
C GLY A 215 8.66 -4.74 1.19
N VAL A 216 9.72 -5.50 1.46
CA VAL A 216 9.66 -6.80 2.15
C VAL A 216 10.33 -6.78 3.53
N SER A 217 10.55 -5.60 4.11
CA SER A 217 11.07 -5.54 5.47
C SER A 217 10.04 -6.08 6.46
N GLU A 218 10.51 -6.51 7.62
CA GLU A 218 9.63 -7.01 8.67
C GLU A 218 8.63 -5.93 9.11
N GLU A 219 9.11 -4.69 9.19
CA GLU A 219 8.32 -3.50 9.54
C GLU A 219 7.23 -3.16 8.52
N GLU A 220 7.41 -3.56 7.25
CA GLU A 220 6.40 -3.38 6.19
C GLU A 220 5.43 -4.56 6.08
N LEU A 221 5.87 -5.78 6.39
CA LEU A 221 5.06 -6.99 6.21
C LEU A 221 4.23 -7.38 7.44
N HIS A 222 4.74 -7.14 8.65
CA HIS A 222 4.06 -7.56 9.87
C HIS A 222 3.00 -6.55 10.31
N VAL A 223 1.75 -6.99 10.24
CA VAL A 223 0.56 -6.20 10.59
C VAL A 223 -0.20 -6.81 11.77
N PRO A 224 -0.90 -6.01 12.59
CA PRO A 224 -1.70 -6.54 13.69
C PRO A 224 -2.89 -7.34 13.15
N LEU A 225 -3.23 -8.43 13.83
CA LEU A 225 -4.51 -9.12 13.69
C LEU A 225 -5.22 -9.11 15.04
N ILE A 226 -6.27 -8.32 15.16
CA ILE A 226 -7.05 -8.19 16.39
C ILE A 226 -8.43 -8.79 16.15
N VAL A 227 -8.83 -9.72 17.02
CA VAL A 227 -10.12 -10.40 16.95
C VAL A 227 -10.87 -10.20 18.26
N ALA A 228 -12.08 -9.66 18.17
CA ALA A 228 -12.95 -9.43 19.32
C ALA A 228 -14.37 -9.94 19.03
N HIS A 229 -14.98 -10.60 20.01
CA HIS A 229 -16.37 -11.01 19.95
C HIS A 229 -17.22 -10.08 20.81
N CYS A 230 -18.22 -9.44 20.20
CA CYS A 230 -19.04 -8.40 20.82
C CYS A 230 -20.48 -8.86 21.02
#